data_AF-A0A8H7DQA8-F1
#
_entry.id   AF-A0A8H7DQA8-F1
#
_cell.length_a   1.000
_cell.length_b   1.000
_cell.length_c   1.000
_cell.angle_alpha   90.00
_cell.angle_beta   90.00
_cell.angle_gamma   90.00
#
_symmetry.space_group_name_H-M   'P 1'
#
loop_
_entity.id
_entity.type
_entity.pdbx_description
1 polymer ?
#
loop_
_entity_poly.entity_id
_entity_poly.type
_entity_poly.pdbx_seq_one_letter_code
_entity_poly.pdbx_strand_id
1 'polypeptide(L)'
;MNKWYEHEGNQPDADAKLMSPLVFDMACVQAVTISVLEWWHIGKLQSTSPNINSSGSQLPSGQVQPRRKGIVPPSLPADAHPPVILAADPYTSEAYRLRTSRLCSSLSFREIAEGAVPPIAAASNEISSPSPVTTTDAEPHSSAVEKRPIDMVFCSFALHLIEDPSELFALLWELSTKSKWLIVIAPHKKPEIKEGWGWTKWDPVKWAPCQMLDQQNDILHER
;
A
#
# COMPACT_ATOMS: atom_id res chain seq x y z
N MET A 1 4.24 4.31 -5.48
CA MET A 1 5.28 4.28 -4.41
C MET A 1 6.33 5.37 -4.58
N ASN A 2 7.10 5.47 -5.69
CA ASN A 2 8.16 6.50 -5.85
C ASN A 2 7.70 7.92 -5.53
N LYS A 3 6.65 8.41 -6.23
CA LYS A 3 6.12 9.75 -6.03
C LYS A 3 5.70 10.03 -4.58
N TRP A 4 4.98 9.10 -3.98
CA TRP A 4 4.65 9.20 -2.56
C TRP A 4 5.89 9.32 -1.69
N TYR A 5 6.91 8.49 -1.90
CA TYR A 5 8.13 8.56 -1.10
C TYR A 5 8.91 9.88 -1.30
N GLU A 6 8.99 10.37 -2.53
CA GLU A 6 9.65 11.65 -2.87
C GLU A 6 9.02 12.86 -2.15
N HIS A 7 7.70 12.85 -1.99
CA HIS A 7 6.95 13.99 -1.48
C HIS A 7 6.53 13.88 0.01
N GLU A 8 6.26 12.66 0.47
CA GLU A 8 5.79 12.37 1.84
C GLU A 8 6.84 11.61 2.65
N GLY A 9 7.55 10.66 2.04
CA GLY A 9 8.52 9.80 2.72
C GLY A 9 9.85 10.50 3.06
N ASN A 10 10.17 11.62 2.40
CA ASN A 10 11.40 12.37 2.61
C ASN A 10 11.18 13.70 3.37
N GLN A 11 10.06 13.84 4.08
CA GLN A 11 9.82 15.04 4.90
C GLN A 11 10.81 15.11 6.08
N PRO A 12 11.22 16.32 6.50
CA PRO A 12 12.29 16.52 7.50
C PRO A 12 11.89 16.16 8.94
N ASP A 13 10.66 15.66 9.15
CA ASP A 13 10.22 15.19 10.46
C ASP A 13 10.99 13.92 10.84
N ALA A 14 11.91 14.08 11.79
CA ALA A 14 12.81 13.02 12.25
C ALA A 14 12.05 11.83 12.84
N ASP A 15 10.89 12.06 13.46
CA ASP A 15 10.07 11.00 14.05
C ASP A 15 9.32 10.21 12.98
N ALA A 16 8.85 10.88 11.91
CA ALA A 16 8.20 10.22 10.79
C ALA A 16 9.18 9.36 9.96
N LYS A 17 10.46 9.77 9.89
CA LYS A 17 11.51 9.08 9.14
C LYS A 17 11.89 7.71 9.74
N LEU A 18 11.72 7.55 11.06
CA LEU A 18 12.01 6.29 11.75
C LEU A 18 10.84 5.28 11.74
N MET A 19 9.62 5.68 11.35
CA MET A 19 8.49 4.75 11.39
C MET A 19 8.38 3.95 10.09
N SER A 20 8.16 2.64 10.22
CA SER A 20 7.76 1.79 9.10
C SER A 20 6.50 2.33 8.42
N PRO A 21 6.48 2.47 7.07
CA PRO A 21 5.27 2.77 6.35
C PRO A 21 4.17 1.75 6.67
N LEU A 22 2.99 2.21 7.10
CA LEU A 22 1.86 1.34 7.36
C LEU A 22 0.96 1.30 6.13
N VAL A 23 0.91 0.13 5.48
CA VAL A 23 0.18 -0.11 4.25
C VAL A 23 -0.97 -1.08 4.52
N PHE A 24 -2.14 -0.79 3.96
CA PHE A 24 -3.29 -1.70 3.98
C PHE A 24 -3.65 -2.14 2.56
N ASP A 25 -3.38 -3.40 2.23
CA ASP A 25 -3.81 -4.06 0.99
C ASP A 25 -5.26 -4.54 1.18
N MET A 26 -6.23 -3.73 0.77
CA MET A 26 -7.66 -4.00 0.85
C MET A 26 -8.15 -4.63 -0.45
N ALA A 27 -8.90 -5.74 -0.35
CA ALA A 27 -9.32 -6.57 -1.49
C ALA A 27 -8.12 -7.06 -2.30
N CYS A 28 -7.36 -7.97 -1.70
CA CYS A 28 -6.00 -8.37 -2.06
C CYS A 28 -5.87 -9.21 -3.35
N VAL A 29 -6.66 -8.92 -4.39
CA VAL A 29 -6.75 -9.70 -5.63
C VAL A 29 -5.49 -9.56 -6.49
N GLN A 30 -4.78 -8.43 -6.41
CA GLN A 30 -3.58 -8.17 -7.20
C GLN A 30 -2.28 -8.36 -6.39
N ALA A 31 -1.14 -8.24 -7.08
CA ALA A 31 0.19 -8.40 -6.51
C ALA A 31 0.70 -7.16 -5.74
N VAL A 32 -0.19 -6.32 -5.19
CA VAL A 32 0.18 -5.05 -4.52
C VAL A 32 1.20 -5.28 -3.42
N THR A 33 0.91 -6.18 -2.47
CA THR A 33 1.84 -6.54 -1.40
C THR A 33 3.23 -6.90 -1.90
N ILE A 34 3.32 -7.72 -2.96
CA ILE A 34 4.62 -8.11 -3.55
C ILE A 34 5.31 -6.88 -4.14
N SER A 35 4.60 -6.08 -4.92
CA SER A 35 5.17 -4.88 -5.55
C SER A 35 5.66 -3.85 -4.52
N VAL A 36 4.97 -3.70 -3.38
CA VAL A 36 5.41 -2.82 -2.27
C VAL A 36 6.68 -3.34 -1.62
N LEU A 37 6.77 -4.65 -1.37
CA LEU A 37 7.97 -5.27 -0.78
C LEU A 37 9.16 -5.23 -1.74
N GLU A 38 8.95 -5.53 -3.01
CA GLU A 38 9.97 -5.42 -4.06
C GLU A 38 10.48 -3.99 -4.19
N TRP A 39 9.56 -3.01 -4.22
CA TRP A 39 9.91 -1.59 -4.25
C TRP A 39 10.83 -1.20 -3.09
N TRP A 40 10.51 -1.64 -1.87
CA TRP A 40 11.35 -1.38 -0.70
C TRP A 40 12.71 -2.08 -0.80
N HIS A 41 12.73 -3.36 -1.15
CA HIS A 41 13.97 -4.13 -1.23
C HIS A 41 14.95 -3.54 -2.25
N ILE A 42 14.47 -3.20 -3.44
CA ILE A 42 15.28 -2.56 -4.49
C ILE A 42 15.79 -1.19 -4.02
N GLY A 43 14.96 -0.41 -3.32
CA GLY A 43 15.38 0.88 -2.77
C GLY A 43 16.47 0.76 -1.69
N LYS A 44 16.42 -0.28 -0.83
CA LYS A 44 17.47 -0.58 0.16
C LYS A 44 18.77 -1.06 -0.45
N LEU A 45 18.71 -1.86 -1.53
CA LEU A 45 19.93 -2.32 -2.22
C LEU A 45 20.72 -1.15 -2.83
N GLN A 46 20.04 -0.11 -3.30
CA GLN A 46 20.67 1.09 -3.85
C GLN A 46 21.37 1.94 -2.78
N SER A 47 20.96 1.85 -1.52
CA SER A 47 21.62 2.56 -0.42
C SER A 47 22.93 1.90 0.00
N THR A 48 23.00 0.59 -0.17
CA THR A 48 24.12 -0.26 0.25
C THR A 48 25.17 -0.42 -0.85
N SER A 49 24.81 -0.08 -2.09
CA SER A 49 25.75 -0.06 -3.21
C SER A 49 26.67 1.16 -3.08
N PRO A 50 27.98 0.99 -2.81
CA PRO A 50 28.90 2.10 -2.85
C PRO A 50 28.88 2.69 -4.26
N ASN A 51 28.87 4.02 -4.34
CA ASN A 51 28.89 4.79 -5.58
C ASN A 51 30.23 4.54 -6.31
N ILE A 52 30.35 3.42 -7.04
CA ILE A 52 31.48 3.17 -7.94
C ILE A 52 31.20 3.96 -9.21
N ASN A 53 31.45 5.26 -9.17
CA ASN A 53 31.62 6.04 -10.38
C ASN A 53 33.11 6.23 -10.66
N SER A 54 33.46 6.03 -11.94
CA SER A 54 34.72 6.32 -12.64
C SER A 54 35.83 5.25 -12.62
N SER A 55 35.81 4.37 -13.62
CA SER A 55 36.93 4.08 -14.55
C SER A 55 36.48 3.07 -15.60
N GLY A 56 36.65 3.40 -16.88
CA GLY A 56 36.10 2.65 -18.01
C GLY A 56 36.63 1.23 -18.14
N SER A 57 35.74 0.32 -18.55
CA SER A 57 36.10 -0.82 -19.39
C SER A 57 34.89 -1.20 -20.25
N GLN A 58 35.01 -0.93 -21.55
CA GLN A 58 34.10 -1.45 -22.55
C GLN A 58 34.33 -2.96 -22.67
N LEU A 59 33.28 -3.75 -22.44
CA LEU A 59 33.21 -5.17 -22.81
C LEU A 59 32.02 -5.38 -23.76
N PRO A 60 32.07 -6.40 -24.64
CA PRO A 60 31.41 -6.34 -25.93
C PRO A 60 29.93 -6.68 -25.86
N SER A 61 29.18 -5.91 -26.66
CA SER A 61 27.87 -6.17 -27.25
C SER A 61 27.41 -7.64 -27.24
N GLY A 62 26.39 -7.93 -26.43
CA GLY A 62 25.59 -9.15 -26.53
C GLY A 62 24.25 -8.98 -25.84
N GLN A 63 23.19 -8.89 -26.65
CA GLN A 63 21.76 -8.84 -26.27
C GLN A 63 21.24 -7.50 -25.76
N VAL A 64 20.78 -6.67 -26.72
CA VAL A 64 19.81 -5.60 -26.46
C VAL A 64 18.48 -6.26 -26.11
N GLN A 65 18.29 -6.63 -24.84
CA GLN A 65 16.93 -6.77 -24.34
C GLN A 65 16.31 -5.37 -24.30
N PRO A 66 15.06 -5.18 -24.76
CA PRO A 66 14.38 -3.92 -24.57
C PRO A 66 14.25 -3.69 -23.07
N ARG A 67 15.12 -2.86 -22.49
CA ARG A 67 14.87 -2.24 -21.19
C ARG A 67 13.57 -1.47 -21.36
N ARG A 68 12.45 -2.06 -20.93
CA ARG A 68 11.32 -1.25 -20.48
C ARG A 68 11.96 -0.20 -19.58
N LYS A 69 11.70 1.09 -19.80
CA LYS A 69 12.09 2.15 -18.88
C LYS A 69 11.33 1.90 -17.57
N GLY A 70 11.79 0.90 -16.81
CA GLY A 70 11.17 0.47 -15.58
C GLY A 70 11.29 1.61 -14.60
N ILE A 71 10.19 1.89 -13.90
CA ILE A 71 10.21 2.84 -12.79
C ILE A 71 11.11 2.21 -11.72
N VAL A 72 12.33 2.73 -11.58
CA VAL A 72 13.30 2.26 -10.59
C VAL A 72 12.99 2.95 -9.26
N PRO A 73 12.81 2.22 -8.14
CA PRO A 73 12.65 2.82 -6.81
C PRO A 73 13.80 3.75 -6.45
N PRO A 74 13.56 4.85 -5.71
CA PRO A 74 14.63 5.70 -5.20
C PRO A 74 15.49 4.97 -4.15
N SER A 75 16.71 5.46 -3.92
CA SER A 75 17.56 4.98 -2.84
C SER A 75 16.95 5.33 -1.47
N LEU A 76 16.72 4.32 -0.64
CA LEU A 76 16.13 4.49 0.69
C LEU A 76 17.24 4.64 1.75
N PRO A 77 17.05 5.39 2.84
CA PRO A 77 18.02 5.51 3.92
C PRO A 77 18.45 4.16 4.50
N ALA A 78 19.70 4.09 4.99
CA ALA A 78 20.25 2.87 5.58
C ALA A 78 19.46 2.40 6.82
N ASP A 79 18.88 3.33 7.56
CA ASP A 79 18.00 3.16 8.72
C ASP A 79 16.52 2.98 8.37
N ALA A 80 16.13 3.09 7.10
CA ALA A 80 14.73 2.91 6.71
C ALA A 80 14.24 1.48 7.03
N HIS A 81 13.12 1.41 7.77
CA HIS A 81 12.46 0.17 8.15
C HIS A 81 11.56 -0.38 7.03
N PRO A 82 11.32 -1.71 6.98
CA PRO A 82 10.40 -2.31 6.03
C PRO A 82 8.95 -1.85 6.26
N PRO A 83 8.12 -1.80 5.21
CA PRO A 83 6.70 -1.49 5.35
C PRO A 83 5.99 -2.57 6.16
N VAL A 84 5.09 -2.15 7.04
CA VAL A 84 4.14 -3.01 7.74
C VAL A 84 2.90 -3.14 6.86
N ILE A 85 2.55 -4.36 6.49
CA ILE A 85 1.44 -4.63 5.55
C ILE A 85 0.30 -5.32 6.28
N LEU A 86 -0.82 -4.59 6.40
CA LEU A 86 -2.14 -5.13 6.74
C LEU A 86 -2.80 -5.65 5.46
N ALA A 87 -3.57 -6.73 5.56
CA ALA A 87 -4.31 -7.26 4.43
C ALA A 87 -5.71 -7.73 4.85
N ALA A 88 -6.70 -7.46 4.01
CA ALA A 88 -8.06 -7.94 4.20
C ALA A 88 -8.76 -8.26 2.87
N ASP A 89 -9.31 -9.45 2.79
CA ASP A 89 -10.16 -9.89 1.69
C ASP A 89 -11.03 -11.09 2.15
N PRO A 90 -12.38 -10.95 2.16
CA PRO A 90 -13.26 -12.03 2.59
C PRO A 90 -13.28 -13.21 1.61
N TYR A 91 -12.84 -13.03 0.36
CA TYR A 91 -12.93 -14.02 -0.72
C TYR A 91 -11.58 -14.58 -1.13
N THR A 92 -10.49 -13.80 -1.05
CA THR A 92 -9.16 -14.22 -1.55
C THR A 92 -8.10 -14.45 -0.48
N SER A 93 -8.48 -14.44 0.80
CA SER A 93 -7.52 -14.59 1.92
C SER A 93 -6.59 -15.80 1.80
N GLU A 94 -7.08 -16.97 1.35
CA GLU A 94 -6.25 -18.16 1.13
C GLU A 94 -5.27 -18.01 -0.02
N ALA A 95 -5.73 -17.57 -1.18
CA ALA A 95 -4.88 -17.31 -2.34
C ALA A 95 -3.82 -16.25 -2.03
N TYR A 96 -4.19 -15.21 -1.27
CA TYR A 96 -3.27 -14.20 -0.79
C TYR A 96 -2.18 -14.78 0.11
N ARG A 97 -2.54 -15.61 1.11
CA ARG A 97 -1.56 -16.26 2.01
C ARG A 97 -0.58 -17.13 1.23
N LEU A 98 -1.06 -17.95 0.30
CA LEU A 98 -0.21 -18.82 -0.51
C LEU A 98 0.79 -18.02 -1.36
N ARG A 99 0.36 -16.86 -1.88
CA ARG A 99 1.18 -16.01 -2.75
C ARG A 99 2.18 -15.14 -1.98
N THR A 100 1.82 -14.66 -0.79
CA THR A 100 2.60 -13.65 -0.06
C THR A 100 3.26 -14.17 1.21
N SER A 101 2.87 -15.36 1.67
CA SER A 101 3.22 -15.92 2.99
C SER A 101 2.85 -15.02 4.17
N ARG A 102 1.88 -14.10 4.00
CA ARG A 102 1.41 -13.15 5.02
C ARG A 102 -0.04 -13.40 5.38
N LEU A 103 -0.42 -13.07 6.62
CA LEU A 103 -1.81 -13.13 7.07
C LEU A 103 -2.69 -12.16 6.28
N CYS A 104 -3.94 -12.57 6.08
CA CYS A 104 -4.99 -11.76 5.47
C CYS A 104 -6.27 -11.99 6.25
N SER A 105 -6.82 -10.90 6.78
CA SER A 105 -8.09 -10.93 7.50
C SER A 105 -9.24 -11.16 6.52
N SER A 106 -10.32 -11.79 6.98
CA SER A 106 -11.54 -11.97 6.18
C SER A 106 -12.52 -10.80 6.31
N LEU A 107 -12.07 -9.61 6.73
CA LEU A 107 -12.94 -8.44 6.87
C LEU A 107 -13.56 -8.05 5.54
N SER A 108 -14.88 -7.88 5.55
CA SER A 108 -15.66 -7.34 4.45
C SER A 108 -15.58 -5.81 4.38
N PHE A 109 -16.02 -5.24 3.26
CA PHE A 109 -16.16 -3.78 3.14
C PHE A 109 -17.10 -3.18 4.17
N ARG A 110 -18.16 -3.90 4.53
CA ARG A 110 -19.11 -3.46 5.55
C ARG A 110 -18.44 -3.36 6.91
N GLU A 111 -17.71 -4.39 7.33
CA GLU A 111 -17.00 -4.35 8.62
C GLU A 111 -15.95 -3.24 8.65
N ILE A 112 -15.24 -3.00 7.54
CA ILE A 112 -14.28 -1.90 7.43
C ILE A 112 -14.98 -0.54 7.53
N ALA A 113 -16.15 -0.38 6.89
CA ALA A 113 -16.97 0.83 6.98
C ALA A 113 -17.56 1.06 8.39
N GLU A 114 -17.81 -0.02 9.13
CA GLU A 114 -18.23 0.01 10.55
C GLU A 114 -17.05 0.23 11.51
N GLY A 115 -15.83 0.27 10.98
CA GLY A 115 -14.65 0.71 11.70
C GLY A 115 -13.55 -0.34 11.85
N ALA A 116 -13.78 -1.59 11.42
CA ALA A 116 -12.81 -2.67 11.58
C ALA A 116 -11.53 -2.44 10.75
N VAL A 117 -10.39 -2.77 11.32
CA VAL A 117 -9.09 -2.79 10.65
C VAL A 117 -8.32 -4.05 11.05
N PRO A 118 -7.51 -4.67 10.16
CA PRO A 118 -6.68 -5.79 10.56
C PRO A 118 -5.69 -5.38 11.66
N PRO A 119 -5.46 -6.23 12.68
CA PRO A 119 -4.59 -5.88 13.79
C PRO A 119 -3.15 -5.74 13.31
N ILE A 120 -2.45 -4.69 13.77
CA ILE A 120 -1.04 -4.42 13.41
C ILE A 120 -0.13 -5.58 13.84
N ALA A 121 -0.40 -6.21 14.98
CA ALA A 121 0.35 -7.36 15.47
C ALA A 121 0.32 -8.57 14.52
N ALA A 122 -0.71 -8.72 13.68
CA ALA A 122 -0.80 -9.78 12.69
C ALA A 122 0.08 -9.53 11.44
N ALA A 123 0.56 -8.30 11.21
CA ALA A 123 1.44 -8.00 10.09
C ALA A 123 2.91 -8.44 10.33
N SER A 124 3.28 -8.71 11.58
CA SER A 124 4.66 -8.99 12.00
C SER A 124 5.04 -10.48 11.98
N ASN A 125 4.08 -11.41 11.87
CA ASN A 125 4.38 -12.84 11.94
C ASN A 125 4.55 -13.47 10.55
N GLU A 126 5.81 -13.75 10.19
CA GLU A 126 6.12 -14.90 9.35
C GLU A 126 5.57 -16.16 10.04
N ILE A 127 4.95 -17.05 9.26
CA ILE A 127 4.26 -18.25 9.74
C ILE A 127 5.27 -19.19 10.41
N SER A 128 5.46 -19.04 11.72
CA SER A 128 6.04 -20.07 12.57
C SER A 128 4.92 -20.74 13.33
N SER A 129 4.44 -21.88 12.79
CA SER A 129 3.65 -22.97 13.40
C SER A 129 2.46 -22.63 14.35
N PRO A 130 1.26 -23.21 14.13
CA PRO A 130 0.11 -23.01 15.02
C PRO A 130 0.29 -23.82 16.31
N SER A 131 0.22 -23.15 17.46
CA SER A 131 -0.10 -23.79 18.75
C SER A 131 -1.51 -23.37 19.19
N PRO A 132 -2.35 -24.28 19.71
CA PRO A 132 -3.74 -23.98 20.01
C PRO A 132 -3.91 -23.28 21.38
N VAL A 133 -4.65 -22.17 21.34
CA VAL A 133 -5.62 -21.64 22.33
C VAL A 133 -5.24 -21.60 23.83
N THR A 134 -5.32 -20.41 24.44
CA THR A 134 -6.07 -20.24 25.70
C THR A 134 -6.67 -18.84 25.78
N THR A 135 -7.99 -18.78 25.94
CA THR A 135 -8.81 -17.63 26.33
C THR A 135 -8.35 -17.08 27.68
N THR A 136 -7.98 -15.81 27.73
CA THR A 136 -7.91 -15.07 28.99
C THR A 136 -8.33 -13.62 28.73
N ASP A 137 -9.38 -13.20 29.44
CA ASP A 137 -9.82 -11.81 29.53
C ASP A 137 -8.65 -10.93 30.01
N ALA A 138 -8.14 -10.11 29.11
CA ALA A 138 -7.18 -9.06 29.44
C ALA A 138 -7.41 -7.87 28.50
N GLU A 139 -8.07 -6.84 29.02
CA GLU A 139 -8.06 -5.48 28.49
C GLU A 139 -6.62 -5.08 28.13
N PRO A 140 -6.28 -4.81 26.85
CA PRO A 140 -4.96 -4.34 26.51
C PRO A 140 -4.94 -2.82 26.53
N HIS A 141 -4.42 -2.26 27.61
CA HIS A 141 -3.80 -0.94 27.60
C HIS A 141 -2.67 -0.90 26.56
N SER A 142 -2.95 -0.46 25.33
CA SER A 142 -1.92 -0.16 24.31
C SER A 142 -2.35 1.04 23.44
N SER A 143 -2.41 2.21 24.06
CA SER A 143 -3.15 3.38 23.56
C SER A 143 -2.44 4.26 22.51
N ALA A 144 -1.23 3.90 22.06
CA ALA A 144 -0.42 4.76 21.19
C ALA A 144 -0.19 4.22 19.77
N VAL A 145 -0.02 2.91 19.60
CA VAL A 145 0.23 2.30 18.27
C VAL A 145 -1.07 2.19 17.46
N GLU A 146 -2.22 2.01 18.13
CA GLU A 146 -3.54 1.90 17.48
C GLU A 146 -4.09 3.22 16.91
N LYS A 147 -3.51 4.37 17.30
CA LYS A 147 -3.98 5.69 16.84
C LYS A 147 -3.20 6.26 15.65
N ARG A 148 -2.18 5.55 15.14
CA ARG A 148 -1.44 6.02 13.98
C ARG A 148 -2.29 5.83 12.72
N PRO A 149 -2.51 6.88 11.89
CA PRO A 149 -3.22 6.72 10.63
C PRO A 149 -2.43 5.82 9.68
N ILE A 150 -3.13 5.00 8.92
CA ILE A 150 -2.58 4.18 7.84
C ILE A 150 -2.02 5.12 6.77
N ASP A 151 -0.76 4.92 6.37
CA ASP A 151 -0.13 5.81 5.40
C ASP A 151 -0.74 5.62 4.01
N MET A 152 -1.01 4.38 3.60
CA MET A 152 -1.63 4.07 2.30
C MET A 152 -2.58 2.87 2.39
N VAL A 153 -3.77 3.05 1.84
CA VAL A 153 -4.72 1.97 1.54
C VAL A 153 -4.69 1.71 0.04
N PHE A 154 -4.47 0.47 -0.36
CA PHE A 154 -4.65 0.03 -1.74
C PHE A 154 -5.97 -0.71 -1.85
N CYS A 155 -6.81 -0.35 -2.81
CA CYS A 155 -7.97 -1.16 -3.18
C CYS A 155 -7.85 -1.65 -4.62
N SER A 156 -7.66 -2.96 -4.78
CA SER A 156 -7.44 -3.57 -6.09
C SER A 156 -8.71 -4.18 -6.66
N PHE A 157 -9.21 -3.59 -7.73
CA PHE A 157 -10.34 -4.10 -8.54
C PHE A 157 -11.58 -4.50 -7.73
N ALA A 158 -11.95 -3.74 -6.70
CA ALA A 158 -13.04 -4.17 -5.82
C ALA A 158 -14.03 -3.08 -5.39
N LEU A 159 -13.65 -1.79 -5.37
CA LEU A 159 -14.61 -0.72 -5.01
C LEU A 159 -15.86 -0.69 -5.90
N HIS A 160 -15.73 -1.11 -7.16
CA HIS A 160 -16.85 -1.17 -8.10
C HIS A 160 -17.90 -2.26 -7.77
N LEU A 161 -17.59 -3.17 -6.85
CA LEU A 161 -18.50 -4.21 -6.36
C LEU A 161 -19.49 -3.66 -5.32
N ILE A 162 -19.24 -2.46 -4.78
CA ILE A 162 -20.16 -1.77 -3.88
C ILE A 162 -21.12 -0.97 -4.76
N GLU A 163 -22.29 -1.55 -5.04
CA GLU A 163 -23.27 -0.95 -5.95
C GLU A 163 -24.11 0.13 -5.27
N ASP A 164 -24.31 0.02 -3.96
CA ASP A 164 -25.05 1.00 -3.18
C ASP A 164 -24.17 2.24 -2.88
N PRO A 165 -24.55 3.45 -3.33
CA PRO A 165 -23.76 4.65 -3.10
C PRO A 165 -23.60 5.03 -1.61
N SER A 166 -24.55 4.66 -0.75
CA SER A 166 -24.48 4.94 0.68
C SER A 166 -23.49 4.01 1.39
N GLU A 167 -23.43 2.73 1.01
CA GLU A 167 -22.40 1.80 1.47
C GLU A 167 -21.00 2.23 1.00
N LEU A 168 -20.88 2.65 -0.27
CA LEU A 168 -19.61 3.16 -0.79
C LEU A 168 -19.18 4.43 -0.07
N PHE A 169 -20.11 5.35 0.19
CA PHE A 169 -19.86 6.54 1.00
C PHE A 169 -19.38 6.19 2.40
N ALA A 170 -20.07 5.28 3.10
CA ALA A 170 -19.71 4.88 4.45
C ALA A 170 -18.29 4.31 4.51
N LEU A 171 -17.93 3.42 3.58
CA LEU A 171 -16.58 2.88 3.48
C LEU A 171 -15.54 3.99 3.24
N LEU A 172 -15.77 4.85 2.25
CA LEU A 172 -14.81 5.89 1.87
C LEU A 172 -14.64 6.93 2.98
N TRP A 173 -15.73 7.32 3.62
CA TRP A 173 -15.70 8.21 4.77
C TRP A 173 -14.89 7.61 5.90
N GLU A 174 -15.17 6.36 6.27
CA GLU A 174 -14.45 5.69 7.37
C GLU A 174 -12.96 5.55 7.06
N LEU A 175 -12.59 5.18 5.83
CA LEU A 175 -11.19 5.14 5.40
C LEU A 175 -10.51 6.52 5.47
N SER A 176 -11.24 7.61 5.22
CA SER A 176 -10.69 8.98 5.27
C SER A 176 -10.32 9.41 6.69
N THR A 177 -10.98 8.86 7.71
CA THR A 177 -10.65 9.14 9.11
C THR A 177 -9.44 8.34 9.60
N LYS A 178 -9.13 7.23 8.93
CA LYS A 178 -8.07 6.28 9.33
C LYS A 178 -6.83 6.31 8.47
N SER A 179 -6.86 6.91 7.29
CA SER A 179 -5.76 6.81 6.33
C SER A 179 -5.48 8.09 5.57
N LYS A 180 -4.22 8.27 5.17
CA LYS A 180 -3.77 9.47 4.45
C LYS A 180 -4.01 9.39 2.95
N TRP A 181 -3.81 8.21 2.37
CA TRP A 181 -3.85 7.98 0.94
C TRP A 181 -4.68 6.75 0.61
N LEU A 182 -5.57 6.89 -0.38
CA LEU A 182 -6.30 5.78 -1.00
C LEU A 182 -5.87 5.62 -2.46
N ILE A 183 -5.38 4.44 -2.81
CA ILE A 183 -4.97 4.08 -4.16
C ILE A 183 -5.98 3.08 -4.72
N VAL A 184 -6.74 3.50 -5.73
CA VAL A 184 -7.72 2.65 -6.41
C VAL A 184 -7.13 2.12 -7.69
N ILE A 185 -6.96 0.79 -7.78
CA ILE A 185 -6.48 0.10 -8.99
C ILE A 185 -7.69 -0.54 -9.67
N ALA A 186 -8.31 0.16 -10.62
CA ALA A 186 -9.48 -0.33 -11.34
C ALA A 186 -9.15 -0.55 -12.83
N PRO A 187 -9.41 -1.74 -13.40
CA PRO A 187 -9.10 -2.03 -14.79
C PRO A 187 -10.11 -1.44 -15.78
N HIS A 188 -11.40 -1.29 -15.41
CA HIS A 188 -12.47 -0.94 -16.37
C HIS A 188 -13.58 -0.04 -15.80
N LYS A 189 -14.09 -0.33 -14.61
CA LYS A 189 -15.13 0.49 -13.95
C LYS A 189 -14.53 1.20 -12.73
N LYS A 190 -14.46 2.52 -12.79
CA LYS A 190 -14.06 3.34 -11.63
C LYS A 190 -15.26 3.49 -10.69
N PRO A 191 -15.07 3.44 -9.36
CA PRO A 191 -16.13 3.84 -8.45
C PRO A 191 -16.47 5.32 -8.69
N GLU A 192 -17.75 5.68 -8.58
CA GLU A 192 -18.17 7.08 -8.62
C GLU A 192 -17.96 7.68 -7.24
N ILE A 193 -16.82 8.38 -7.06
CA ILE A 193 -16.50 9.08 -5.81
C ILE A 193 -16.87 10.55 -5.98
N LYS A 194 -17.74 11.06 -5.10
CA LYS A 194 -18.22 12.44 -5.14
C LYS A 194 -17.37 13.36 -4.28
N GLU A 195 -17.43 14.65 -4.58
CA GLU A 195 -16.86 15.68 -3.71
C GLU A 195 -17.50 15.63 -2.31
N GLY A 196 -16.71 15.91 -1.28
CA GLY A 196 -17.15 15.86 0.11
C GLY A 196 -17.16 14.47 0.75
N TRP A 197 -16.79 13.41 0.03
CA TRP A 197 -16.71 12.04 0.56
C TRP A 197 -15.40 11.73 1.32
N GLY A 198 -14.75 12.76 1.86
CA GLY A 198 -13.51 12.63 2.64
C GLY A 198 -12.22 12.56 1.82
N TRP A 199 -12.29 12.58 0.48
CA TRP A 199 -11.12 12.45 -0.40
C TRP A 199 -10.92 13.65 -1.32
N THR A 200 -9.65 13.90 -1.68
CA THR A 200 -9.25 14.80 -2.76
C THR A 200 -8.53 13.98 -3.82
N LYS A 201 -8.89 14.15 -5.10
CA LYS A 201 -8.23 13.40 -6.18
C LYS A 201 -6.88 14.04 -6.46
N TRP A 202 -5.87 13.20 -6.69
CA TRP A 202 -4.53 13.63 -7.07
C TRP A 202 -4.18 13.18 -8.48
N ASP A 203 -3.57 14.08 -9.24
CA ASP A 203 -2.91 13.77 -10.50
C ASP A 203 -1.56 13.10 -10.21
N PRO A 204 -1.34 11.82 -10.56
CA PRO A 204 -0.12 11.10 -10.22
C PRO A 204 1.10 11.54 -11.05
N VAL A 205 0.88 12.23 -12.18
CA VAL A 205 1.95 12.77 -13.03
C VAL A 205 2.41 14.11 -12.49
N LYS A 206 1.48 15.03 -12.24
CA LYS A 206 1.78 16.38 -11.72
C LYS A 206 2.02 16.42 -10.21
N TRP A 207 1.56 15.38 -9.50
CA TRP A 207 1.55 15.32 -8.04
C TRP A 207 0.87 16.54 -7.41
N ALA A 208 -0.37 16.79 -7.81
CA ALA A 208 -1.18 17.90 -7.33
C ALA A 208 -2.67 17.53 -7.25
N PRO A 209 -3.45 18.19 -6.37
CA PRO A 209 -4.90 18.05 -6.35
C PRO A 209 -5.53 18.38 -7.72
N CYS A 210 -6.54 17.60 -8.11
CA CYS A 210 -7.35 17.84 -9.31
C CYS A 210 -8.84 17.60 -9.03
N GLN A 211 -9.73 17.93 -9.97
CA GLN A 211 -11.16 17.72 -9.76
C GLN A 211 -11.47 16.22 -9.71
N MET A 212 -12.41 15.83 -8.85
CA MET A 212 -12.79 14.41 -8.68
C MET A 212 -13.23 13.74 -9.99
N LEU A 213 -13.86 14.51 -10.87
CA LEU A 213 -14.39 14.04 -12.16
C LEU A 213 -13.35 14.10 -13.30
N ASP A 214 -12.18 14.71 -13.10
CA ASP A 214 -11.17 14.84 -14.15
C ASP A 214 -10.56 13.47 -14.48
N GLN A 215 -10.57 13.06 -15.76
CA GLN A 215 -10.01 11.77 -16.20
C GLN A 215 -8.68 11.90 -16.95
N GLN A 216 -8.21 13.13 -17.18
CA GLN A 216 -7.12 13.47 -18.12
C GLN A 216 -5.78 12.75 -17.83
N ASN A 217 -5.51 12.36 -16.57
CA ASN A 217 -4.20 11.85 -16.14
C ASN A 217 -4.29 10.54 -15.34
N ASP A 218 -5.38 9.79 -15.51
CA ASP A 218 -5.43 8.45 -14.93
C ASP A 218 -4.38 7.57 -15.64
N ILE A 219 -3.56 6.85 -14.87
CA ILE A 219 -2.53 5.96 -15.44
C ILE A 219 -3.24 4.74 -16.02
N LEU A 220 -3.45 4.76 -17.33
CA LEU A 220 -4.04 3.66 -18.08
C LEU A 220 -2.92 2.73 -18.57
N HIS A 221 -2.95 1.47 -18.14
CA HIS A 221 -2.12 0.43 -18.71
C HIS A 221 -2.98 -0.41 -19.68
N GLU A 222 -2.61 -0.43 -20.95
CA GLU A 222 -3.15 -1.42 -21.90
C GLU A 222 -2.73 -2.82 -21.42
N ARG A 223 -3.67 -3.76 -21.45
CA ARG A 223 -3.46 -5.16 -21.04
C ARG A 223 -2.64 -5.93 -22.06
#